data_AF-A0A497N3U6-F1
#
_entry.id   AF-A0A497N3U6-F1
#
_cell.length_a   1.000
_cell.length_b   1.000
_cell.length_c   1.000
_cell.angle_alpha   90.00
_cell.angle_beta   90.00
_cell.angle_gamma   90.00
#
_symmetry.space_group_name_H-M   'P 1'
#
loop_
_entity.id
_entity.type
_entity.pdbx_description
1 polymer ?
#
loop_
_entity_poly.entity_id
_entity_poly.type
_entity_poly.pdbx_seq_one_letter_code
_entity_poly.pdbx_strand_id
1 'polypeptide(L)'
;TFDEIAKEMKDKQGELPPCSYCGVLRRKALNKIAKEHEATKLATAHTLDDEVQTVMLNFIHGDFMRAARVEPKLEGGIEGFVQRVKPFCEIPQEEIALYAYFKGISFQSSECPYASLALRSEIREFLIKLEDKHPGTRYNIYRSFEKIRPILKQNIRYELKICKICGEPSSRDICEACRMVKKFLSNFY
;
A
#
# COMPACT_ATOMS: atom_id res chain seq x y z
N THR A 1 20.01 -9.78 -1.60
CA THR A 1 19.22 -8.80 -2.41
C THR A 1 17.72 -9.06 -2.25
N PHE A 2 16.83 -8.17 -2.72
CA PHE A 2 15.38 -8.46 -2.67
C PHE A 2 15.02 -9.70 -3.51
N ASP A 3 15.71 -9.93 -4.63
CA ASP A 3 15.48 -11.08 -5.48
C ASP A 3 15.82 -12.41 -4.79
N GLU A 4 16.80 -12.42 -3.89
CA GLU A 4 17.08 -13.58 -3.02
C GLU A 4 15.90 -13.85 -2.07
N ILE A 5 15.37 -12.80 -1.41
CA ILE A 5 14.17 -12.93 -0.56
C ILE A 5 13.00 -13.46 -1.39
N ALA A 6 12.80 -12.92 -2.60
CA ALA A 6 11.69 -13.29 -3.46
C ALA A 6 11.79 -14.75 -3.96
N LYS A 7 13.00 -15.21 -4.33
CA LYS A 7 13.25 -16.61 -4.72
C LYS A 7 13.03 -17.57 -3.56
N GLU A 8 13.53 -17.24 -2.38
CA GLU A 8 13.43 -18.14 -1.22
C GLU A 8 11.99 -18.31 -0.71
N MET A 9 11.17 -17.25 -0.84
CA MET A 9 9.81 -17.22 -0.29
C MET A 9 8.75 -17.68 -1.30
N LYS A 10 9.03 -17.71 -2.60
CA LYS A 10 8.03 -18.01 -3.65
C LYS A 10 7.40 -19.39 -3.49
N ASP A 11 8.18 -20.38 -3.06
CA ASP A 11 7.78 -21.79 -3.06
C ASP A 11 7.54 -22.37 -1.65
N LYS A 12 7.71 -21.57 -0.59
CA LYS A 12 7.50 -22.01 0.80
C LYS A 12 6.04 -21.84 1.21
N GLN A 13 5.34 -22.95 1.44
CA GLN A 13 3.98 -22.92 2.00
C GLN A 13 3.97 -22.24 3.38
N GLY A 14 3.02 -21.31 3.56
CA GLY A 14 2.86 -20.55 4.81
C GLY A 14 3.74 -19.29 4.91
N GLU A 15 4.59 -19.01 3.92
CA GLU A 15 5.35 -17.76 3.85
C GLU A 15 4.54 -16.63 3.19
N LEU A 16 4.87 -15.39 3.57
CA LEU A 16 4.28 -14.22 2.93
C LEU A 16 4.79 -14.07 1.49
N PRO A 17 3.94 -13.66 0.53
CA PRO A 17 4.38 -13.46 -0.84
C PRO A 17 5.42 -12.33 -0.93
N PRO A 18 6.32 -12.33 -1.94
CA PRO A 18 7.37 -11.32 -2.09
C PRO A 18 6.86 -9.87 -2.03
N CYS A 19 5.66 -9.63 -2.60
CA CYS A 19 5.00 -8.32 -2.59
C CYS A 19 4.71 -7.79 -1.17
N SER A 20 4.46 -8.67 -0.20
CA SER A 20 4.24 -8.29 1.21
C SER A 20 5.52 -7.75 1.84
N TYR A 21 6.66 -8.43 1.62
CA TYR A 21 7.97 -7.96 2.07
C TYR A 21 8.35 -6.64 1.41
N CYS A 22 8.24 -6.57 0.08
CA CYS A 22 8.55 -5.36 -0.69
C CYS A 22 7.77 -4.15 -0.17
N GLY A 23 6.45 -4.30 0.04
CA GLY A 23 5.60 -3.22 0.50
C GLY A 23 5.98 -2.71 1.89
N VAL A 24 6.28 -3.59 2.84
CA VAL A 24 6.67 -3.21 4.21
C VAL A 24 8.02 -2.49 4.21
N LEU A 25 9.01 -3.06 3.54
CA LEU A 25 10.37 -2.51 3.51
C LEU A 25 10.42 -1.17 2.76
N ARG A 26 9.74 -1.06 1.62
CA ARG A 26 9.63 0.19 0.84
C ARG A 26 9.00 1.32 1.65
N ARG A 27 7.90 1.04 2.36
CA ARG A 27 7.23 2.05 3.21
C ARG A 27 8.12 2.54 4.36
N LYS A 28 8.92 1.65 4.96
CA LYS A 28 9.90 2.02 6.00
C LYS A 28 11.01 2.90 5.43
N ALA A 29 11.59 2.51 4.30
CA ALA A 29 12.64 3.27 3.64
C ALA A 29 12.16 4.68 3.25
N LEU A 30 10.98 4.79 2.62
CA LEU A 30 10.41 6.09 2.23
C LEU A 30 10.15 7.00 3.44
N ASN A 31 9.64 6.46 4.55
CA ASN A 31 9.43 7.26 5.77
C ASN A 31 10.75 7.73 6.37
N LYS A 32 11.76 6.85 6.41
CA LYS A 32 13.10 7.18 6.93
C LYS A 32 13.71 8.34 6.13
N ILE A 33 13.76 8.20 4.80
CA ILE A 33 14.33 9.23 3.92
C ILE A 33 13.56 10.56 4.04
N ALA A 34 12.22 10.49 4.13
CA ALA A 34 11.40 11.69 4.30
C ALA A 34 11.71 12.42 5.63
N LYS A 35 11.98 11.69 6.72
CA LYS A 35 12.42 12.28 8.00
C LYS A 35 13.80 12.90 7.91
N GLU A 36 14.74 12.20 7.27
CA GLU A 36 16.13 12.68 7.08
C GLU A 36 16.20 14.00 6.30
N HIS A 37 15.22 14.24 5.42
CA HIS A 37 15.10 15.48 4.64
C HIS A 37 14.10 16.47 5.23
N GLU A 38 13.65 16.25 6.47
CA GLU A 38 12.70 17.13 7.19
C GLU A 38 11.40 17.41 6.38
N ALA A 39 10.99 16.45 5.54
CA ALA A 39 9.84 16.61 4.68
C ALA A 39 8.55 16.66 5.52
N THR A 40 7.70 17.63 5.23
CA THR A 40 6.39 17.76 5.91
C THR A 40 5.35 16.79 5.37
N LYS A 41 5.51 16.32 4.13
CA LYS A 41 4.63 15.35 3.46
C LYS A 41 5.44 14.37 2.60
N LEU A 42 4.90 13.17 2.45
CA LEU A 42 5.34 12.18 1.48
C LEU A 42 4.20 11.94 0.47
N ALA A 43 4.33 12.49 -0.73
CA ALA A 43 3.37 12.27 -1.81
C ALA A 43 3.60 10.91 -2.47
N THR A 44 2.52 10.17 -2.71
CA THR A 44 2.56 8.89 -3.42
C THR A 44 1.56 8.91 -4.56
N ALA A 45 1.92 8.30 -5.69
CA ALA A 45 1.13 8.32 -6.93
C ALA A 45 0.00 7.28 -6.95
N HIS A 46 -0.63 6.99 -5.81
CA HIS A 46 -1.76 6.07 -5.77
C HIS A 46 -2.95 6.69 -6.52
N THR A 47 -3.50 5.92 -7.45
CA THR A 47 -4.60 6.32 -8.35
C THR A 47 -5.97 5.96 -7.77
N LEU A 48 -7.05 6.30 -8.47
CA LEU A 48 -8.40 5.80 -8.16
C LEU A 48 -8.43 4.27 -8.13
N ASP A 49 -7.80 3.63 -9.10
CA ASP A 49 -7.70 2.17 -9.20
C ASP A 49 -7.01 1.56 -7.98
N ASP A 50 -5.91 2.14 -7.53
CA ASP A 50 -5.16 1.64 -6.37
C ASP A 50 -6.00 1.71 -5.08
N GLU A 51 -6.77 2.78 -4.90
CA GLU A 51 -7.64 2.94 -3.74
C GLU A 51 -8.77 1.91 -3.76
N VAL A 52 -9.47 1.78 -4.89
CA VAL A 52 -10.60 0.84 -5.05
C VAL A 52 -10.11 -0.60 -4.88
N GLN A 53 -9.00 -0.98 -5.52
CA GLN A 53 -8.39 -2.30 -5.35
C GLN A 53 -8.03 -2.57 -3.89
N THR A 54 -7.50 -1.57 -3.18
CA THR A 54 -7.13 -1.72 -1.77
C THR A 54 -8.36 -1.86 -0.88
N VAL A 55 -9.42 -1.10 -1.12
CA VAL A 55 -10.70 -1.26 -0.40
C VAL A 55 -11.26 -2.66 -0.60
N MET A 56 -11.39 -3.10 -1.86
CA MET A 56 -11.90 -4.42 -2.23
C MET A 56 -11.08 -5.55 -1.60
N LEU A 57 -9.75 -5.46 -1.65
CA LEU A 57 -8.86 -6.46 -1.06
C LEU A 57 -9.06 -6.58 0.46
N ASN A 58 -9.20 -5.46 1.17
CA ASN A 58 -9.45 -5.50 2.61
C ASN A 58 -10.86 -6.04 2.93
N PHE A 59 -11.87 -5.76 2.10
CA PHE A 59 -13.22 -6.31 2.27
C PHE A 59 -13.22 -7.83 2.08
N ILE A 60 -12.55 -8.33 1.04
CA ILE A 60 -12.42 -9.78 0.78
C ILE A 60 -11.69 -10.48 1.94
N HIS A 61 -10.68 -9.83 2.53
CA HIS A 61 -9.97 -10.34 3.71
C HIS A 61 -10.74 -10.16 5.03
N GLY A 62 -11.91 -9.50 5.04
CA GLY A 62 -12.68 -9.21 6.25
C GLY A 62 -12.01 -8.19 7.19
N ASP A 63 -11.00 -7.45 6.73
CA ASP A 63 -10.23 -6.48 7.52
C ASP A 63 -10.74 -5.05 7.28
N PHE A 64 -11.98 -4.80 7.71
CA PHE A 64 -12.64 -3.49 7.57
C PHE A 64 -11.89 -2.36 8.29
N MET A 65 -11.18 -2.68 9.38
CA MET A 65 -10.41 -1.73 10.15
C MET A 65 -9.16 -1.25 9.41
N ARG A 66 -8.56 -2.12 8.59
CA ARG A 66 -7.48 -1.74 7.67
C ARG A 66 -7.99 -1.00 6.45
N ALA A 67 -9.16 -1.37 5.93
CA ALA A 67 -9.81 -0.61 4.87
C ALA A 67 -10.03 0.86 5.29
N ALA A 68 -10.46 1.10 6.54
CA ALA A 68 -10.72 2.45 7.06
C ALA A 68 -9.50 3.39 7.04
N ARG A 69 -8.28 2.85 6.93
CA ARG A 69 -7.02 3.61 6.80
C ARG A 69 -6.72 4.02 5.35
N VAL A 70 -7.51 3.56 4.39
CA VAL A 70 -7.39 3.93 2.98
C VAL A 70 -8.06 5.29 2.80
N GLU A 71 -7.25 6.34 2.83
CA GLU A 71 -7.71 7.73 2.67
C GLU A 71 -6.72 8.57 1.85
N PRO A 72 -7.19 9.66 1.20
CA PRO A 72 -6.36 10.55 0.39
C PRO A 72 -5.19 11.18 1.15
N LYS A 73 -5.46 11.52 2.41
CA LYS A 73 -4.52 12.14 3.33
C LYS A 73 -4.59 11.37 4.62
N LEU A 74 -3.53 10.62 4.93
CA LEU A 74 -3.42 9.98 6.23
C LEU A 74 -3.38 11.08 7.29
N GLU A 75 -4.15 10.94 8.35
CA GLU A 75 -4.08 11.87 9.48
C GLU A 75 -2.62 12.00 9.96
N GLY A 76 -2.19 13.26 10.13
CA GLY A 76 -0.83 13.60 10.55
C GLY A 76 -0.73 13.64 12.08
N GLY A 77 0.44 14.00 12.59
CA GLY A 77 0.65 14.18 14.03
C GLY A 77 0.98 12.90 14.79
N ILE A 78 1.17 11.79 14.08
CA ILE A 78 1.82 10.62 14.68
C ILE A 78 3.32 10.87 14.69
N GLU A 79 3.88 11.08 15.87
CA GLU A 79 5.32 11.25 16.06
C GLU A 79 6.10 10.09 15.41
N GLY A 80 7.11 10.43 14.60
CA GLY A 80 7.91 9.47 13.86
C GLY A 80 7.36 9.03 12.49
N PHE A 81 6.18 9.49 12.06
CA PHE A 81 5.70 9.30 10.68
C PHE A 81 5.54 10.62 9.92
N VAL A 82 6.09 10.65 8.70
CA VAL A 82 5.80 11.74 7.76
C VAL A 82 4.41 11.51 7.17
N GLN A 83 3.57 12.54 7.18
CA GLN A 83 2.21 12.46 6.67
C GLN A 83 2.20 12.10 5.18
N ARG A 84 1.43 11.10 4.78
CA ARG A 84 1.28 10.73 3.37
C ARG A 84 0.07 11.38 2.74
N VAL A 85 0.24 11.77 1.48
CA VAL A 85 -0.81 12.32 0.63
C VAL A 85 -0.84 11.59 -0.71
N LYS A 86 -2.03 11.48 -1.30
CA LYS A 86 -2.27 10.79 -2.58
C LYS A 86 -2.95 11.75 -3.56
N PRO A 87 -2.20 12.61 -4.27
CA PRO A 87 -2.80 13.60 -5.16
C PRO A 87 -3.63 13.02 -6.31
N PHE A 88 -3.42 11.74 -6.66
CA PHE A 88 -4.05 11.08 -7.79
C PHE A 88 -5.16 10.10 -7.40
N CYS A 89 -5.55 10.02 -6.12
CA CYS A 89 -6.49 9.01 -5.63
C CYS A 89 -7.92 9.12 -6.19
N GLU A 90 -8.21 10.20 -6.92
CA GLU A 90 -9.50 10.42 -7.60
C GLU A 90 -9.39 10.34 -9.13
N ILE A 91 -8.18 10.06 -9.66
CA ILE A 91 -7.90 10.02 -11.09
C ILE A 91 -7.68 8.57 -11.53
N PRO A 92 -8.41 8.07 -12.55
CA PRO A 92 -8.17 6.75 -13.14
C PRO A 92 -6.73 6.57 -13.64
N GLN A 93 -6.22 5.35 -13.53
CA GLN A 93 -4.87 5.03 -13.99
C GLN A 93 -4.68 5.31 -15.48
N GLU A 94 -5.70 5.07 -16.31
CA GLU A 94 -5.64 5.30 -17.76
C GLU A 94 -5.46 6.78 -18.11
N GLU A 95 -6.10 7.68 -17.35
CA GLU A 95 -5.98 9.13 -17.57
C GLU A 95 -4.58 9.65 -17.22
N ILE A 96 -3.98 9.12 -16.16
CA ILE A 96 -2.60 9.46 -15.76
C ILE A 96 -1.61 8.98 -16.82
N ALA A 97 -1.78 7.75 -17.32
CA ALA A 97 -0.94 7.21 -18.38
C ALA A 97 -1.08 8.02 -19.67
N LEU A 98 -2.31 8.38 -20.05
CA LEU A 98 -2.59 9.22 -21.21
C LEU A 98 -1.95 10.61 -21.09
N TYR A 99 -2.04 11.23 -19.91
CA TYR A 99 -1.39 12.51 -19.62
C TYR A 99 0.13 12.41 -19.77
N ALA A 100 0.75 11.38 -19.18
CA ALA A 100 2.19 11.17 -19.27
C ALA A 100 2.64 11.00 -20.72
N TYR A 101 1.89 10.23 -21.52
CA TYR A 101 2.14 10.05 -22.94
C TYR A 101 2.09 11.38 -23.71
N PHE A 102 1.03 12.18 -23.55
CA PHE A 102 0.90 13.47 -24.23
C PHE A 102 1.98 14.49 -23.82
N LYS A 103 2.46 14.41 -22.59
CA LYS A 103 3.53 15.29 -22.09
C LYS A 103 4.93 14.78 -22.42
N GLY A 104 5.07 13.62 -23.06
CA GLY A 104 6.37 13.01 -23.33
C GLY A 104 7.13 12.63 -22.06
N ILE A 105 6.42 12.37 -20.96
CA ILE A 105 7.02 11.92 -19.70
C ILE A 105 7.33 10.43 -19.83
N SER A 106 8.61 10.06 -19.73
CA SER A 106 9.01 8.66 -19.72
C SER A 106 8.50 7.94 -18.47
N PHE A 107 7.82 6.81 -18.65
CA PHE A 107 7.37 5.95 -17.55
C PHE A 107 7.76 4.48 -17.80
N GLN A 108 7.89 3.72 -16.72
CA GLN A 108 8.17 2.29 -16.78
C GLN A 108 6.95 1.54 -17.33
N SER A 109 7.12 0.78 -18.41
CA SER A 109 6.07 -0.06 -19.00
C SER A 109 6.14 -1.53 -18.57
N SER A 110 7.29 -1.98 -18.06
CA SER A 110 7.45 -3.37 -17.60
C SER A 110 6.85 -3.58 -16.23
N GLU A 111 5.96 -4.56 -16.09
CA GLU A 111 5.43 -4.95 -14.78
C GLU A 111 6.45 -5.72 -13.95
N CYS A 112 6.26 -5.73 -12.62
CA CYS A 112 7.09 -6.51 -11.71
C CYS A 112 6.85 -8.01 -11.94
N PRO A 113 7.90 -8.86 -12.05
CA PRO A 113 7.74 -10.30 -12.31
C PRO A 113 6.99 -11.06 -11.21
N TYR A 114 6.85 -10.45 -10.02
CA TYR A 114 6.14 -11.02 -8.88
C TYR A 114 4.71 -10.47 -8.70
N ALA A 115 4.26 -9.53 -9.54
CA ALA A 115 2.96 -8.89 -9.40
C ALA A 115 1.78 -9.84 -9.61
N SER A 116 1.90 -10.76 -10.58
CA SER A 116 0.85 -11.73 -10.93
C SER A 116 0.55 -12.75 -9.82
N LEU A 117 1.45 -12.91 -8.85
CA LEU A 117 1.26 -13.83 -7.72
C LEU A 117 0.29 -13.28 -6.65
N ALA A 118 -0.18 -12.04 -6.79
CA ALA A 118 -1.02 -11.38 -5.80
C ALA A 118 -2.48 -11.30 -6.25
N LEU A 119 -3.40 -11.56 -5.32
CA LEU A 119 -4.87 -11.37 -5.48
C LEU A 119 -5.24 -9.98 -6.04
N ARG A 120 -4.41 -8.96 -5.81
CA ARG A 120 -4.61 -7.63 -6.37
C ARG A 120 -4.75 -7.65 -7.90
N SER A 121 -4.02 -8.51 -8.60
CA SER A 121 -4.08 -8.60 -10.06
C SER A 121 -5.46 -9.10 -10.53
N GLU A 122 -6.03 -10.10 -9.86
CA GLU A 122 -7.38 -10.59 -10.13
C GLU A 122 -8.46 -9.51 -9.88
N ILE A 123 -8.33 -8.77 -8.77
CA ILE A 123 -9.24 -7.66 -8.45
C ILE A 123 -9.15 -6.56 -9.52
N ARG A 124 -7.95 -6.24 -10.01
CA ARG A 124 -7.75 -5.25 -11.07
C ARG A 124 -8.47 -5.66 -12.35
N GLU A 125 -8.31 -6.90 -12.79
CA GLU A 125 -9.01 -7.41 -13.99
C GLU A 125 -10.53 -7.40 -13.83
N PHE A 126 -11.02 -7.78 -12.64
CA PHE A 126 -12.44 -7.72 -12.33
C PHE A 126 -12.98 -6.27 -12.43
N LEU A 127 -12.30 -5.31 -11.81
CA LEU A 127 -12.71 -3.90 -11.83
C LEU A 127 -12.68 -3.31 -13.23
N ILE A 128 -11.69 -3.65 -14.06
CA ILE A 128 -11.61 -3.19 -15.45
C ILE A 128 -12.83 -3.69 -16.24
N LYS A 129 -13.15 -4.99 -16.15
CA LYS A 129 -14.32 -5.58 -16.84
C LYS A 129 -15.64 -4.98 -16.35
N LEU A 130 -15.71 -4.65 -15.07
CA LEU A 130 -16.91 -4.06 -14.47
C LEU A 130 -17.09 -2.60 -14.90
N GLU A 131 -16.00 -1.83 -14.93
CA GLU A 131 -16.00 -0.44 -15.42
C GLU A 131 -16.39 -0.35 -16.90
N ASP A 132 -15.89 -1.25 -17.74
CA ASP A 132 -16.23 -1.31 -19.17
C ASP A 132 -17.73 -1.51 -19.41
N LYS A 133 -18.35 -2.40 -18.63
CA LYS A 133 -19.80 -2.66 -18.69
C LYS A 133 -20.63 -1.58 -18.01
N HIS A 134 -20.09 -0.96 -16.96
CA HIS A 134 -20.78 -0.01 -16.10
C HIS A 134 -19.84 1.17 -15.76
N PRO A 135 -19.73 2.17 -16.65
CA PRO A 135 -18.85 3.31 -16.44
C PRO A 135 -19.14 4.05 -15.14
N GLY A 136 -18.09 4.45 -14.42
CA GLY A 136 -18.18 5.11 -13.12
C GLY A 136 -18.23 4.15 -11.93
N THR A 137 -18.08 2.84 -12.13
CA THR A 137 -18.09 1.86 -11.04
C THR A 137 -16.97 2.11 -10.03
N ARG A 138 -15.73 2.30 -10.50
CA ARG A 138 -14.56 2.60 -9.66
C ARG A 138 -14.81 3.85 -8.82
N TYR A 139 -15.31 4.91 -9.44
CA TYR A 139 -15.64 6.16 -8.75
C TYR A 139 -16.75 5.97 -7.72
N ASN A 140 -17.82 5.25 -8.07
CA ASN A 140 -18.92 4.95 -7.15
C ASN A 140 -18.46 4.13 -5.94
N ILE A 141 -17.60 3.13 -6.14
CA ILE A 141 -17.01 2.36 -5.02
C ILE A 141 -16.20 3.28 -4.12
N TYR A 142 -15.31 4.09 -4.70
CA TYR A 142 -14.48 5.03 -3.95
C TYR A 142 -15.34 6.00 -3.12
N ARG A 143 -16.30 6.70 -3.75
CA ARG A 143 -17.19 7.66 -3.08
C ARG A 143 -18.10 7.01 -2.04
N SER A 144 -18.56 5.78 -2.28
CA SER A 144 -19.33 5.02 -1.30
C SER A 144 -18.47 4.69 -0.08
N PHE A 145 -17.22 4.28 -0.32
CA PHE A 145 -16.29 4.00 0.76
C PHE A 145 -15.94 5.27 1.56
N GLU A 146 -15.78 6.42 0.91
CA GLU A 146 -15.56 7.69 1.62
C GLU A 146 -16.68 8.04 2.61
N LYS A 147 -17.94 7.69 2.28
CA LYS A 147 -19.09 7.89 3.18
C LYS A 147 -19.08 6.90 4.35
N ILE A 148 -18.58 5.68 4.15
CA ILE A 148 -18.54 4.62 5.17
C ILE A 148 -17.32 4.78 6.10
N ARG A 149 -16.20 5.31 5.57
CA ARG A 149 -14.92 5.45 6.27
C ARG A 149 -15.03 6.10 7.67
N PRO A 150 -15.76 7.22 7.88
CA PRO A 150 -15.89 7.83 9.20
C PRO A 150 -16.54 6.90 10.23
N ILE A 151 -17.52 6.09 9.82
CA ILE A 151 -18.20 5.13 10.69
C ILE A 151 -17.22 4.04 11.12
N LEU A 152 -16.41 3.53 10.19
CA LEU A 152 -15.38 2.53 10.50
C LEU A 152 -14.30 3.10 11.43
N LYS A 153 -13.93 4.38 11.27
CA LYS A 153 -12.92 5.06 12.11
C LYS A 153 -13.33 5.21 13.58
N GLN A 154 -14.61 5.35 13.89
CA GLN A 154 -15.06 5.54 15.29
C GLN A 154 -14.67 4.39 16.22
N ASN A 155 -14.52 3.18 15.69
CA ASN A 155 -14.19 1.98 16.46
C ASN A 155 -12.69 1.68 16.53
N ILE A 156 -11.86 2.60 16.01
CA ILE A 156 -10.43 2.39 15.87
C ILE A 156 -9.69 3.12 16.99
N ARG A 157 -9.06 2.36 17.89
CA ARG A 157 -8.03 2.87 18.80
C ARG A 157 -6.69 2.24 18.46
N TYR A 158 -5.68 3.08 18.28
CA TYR A 158 -4.31 2.61 18.07
C TYR A 158 -3.45 3.01 19.25
N GLU A 159 -2.84 2.01 19.86
CA GLU A 159 -1.73 2.23 20.76
C GLU A 159 -0.44 2.08 19.95
N LEU A 160 0.28 3.18 19.81
CA LEU A 160 1.58 3.19 19.15
C LEU A 160 2.67 2.94 20.18
N LYS A 161 3.54 2.01 19.84
CA LYS A 161 4.74 1.65 20.58
C LYS A 161 5.97 2.04 19.79
N ILE A 162 7.10 2.14 20.47
CA ILE A 162 8.40 2.32 19.82
C ILE A 162 9.04 0.96 19.60
N CYS A 163 9.50 0.71 18.37
CA CYS A 163 10.18 -0.53 18.03
C CYS A 163 11.51 -0.67 18.79
N LYS A 164 11.66 -1.72 19.59
CA LYS A 164 12.84 -2.00 20.42
C LYS A 164 14.15 -2.19 19.63
N ILE A 165 14.07 -2.45 18.32
CA ILE A 165 15.24 -2.68 17.45
C ILE A 165 15.67 -1.42 16.71
N CYS A 166 14.72 -0.64 16.17
CA CYS A 166 15.04 0.45 15.25
C CYS A 166 14.53 1.82 15.69
N GLY A 167 13.87 1.93 16.85
CA GLY A 167 13.36 3.20 17.37
C GLY A 167 12.17 3.80 16.61
N GLU A 168 11.72 3.18 15.51
CA GLU A 168 10.58 3.68 14.73
C GLU A 168 9.22 3.29 15.35
N PRO A 169 8.16 4.10 15.16
CA PRO A 169 6.85 3.78 15.70
C PRO A 169 6.26 2.50 15.07
N SER A 170 5.49 1.78 15.88
CA SER A 170 4.95 0.48 15.52
C SER A 170 3.70 0.13 16.34
N SER A 171 2.86 -0.77 15.82
CA SER A 171 1.76 -1.37 16.59
C SER A 171 2.21 -2.52 17.51
N ARG A 172 3.50 -2.87 17.50
CA ARG A 172 4.09 -3.98 18.28
C ARG A 172 5.46 -3.57 18.82
N ASP A 173 5.97 -4.31 19.81
CA ASP A 173 7.31 -4.09 20.38
C ASP A 173 8.44 -4.20 19.34
N ILE A 174 8.27 -5.05 18.33
CA ILE A 174 9.16 -5.15 17.18
C ILE A 174 8.34 -4.93 15.92
N CYS A 175 8.71 -3.92 15.14
CA CYS A 175 8.01 -3.56 13.92
C CYS A 175 8.12 -4.66 12.85
N GLU A 176 7.12 -4.70 11.97
CA GLU A 176 7.02 -5.75 10.94
C GLU A 176 8.28 -5.83 10.07
N ALA A 177 8.84 -4.69 9.70
CA ALA A 177 10.07 -4.63 8.93
C ALA A 177 11.25 -5.30 9.65
N CYS A 178 11.44 -5.04 10.95
CA CYS A 178 12.54 -5.67 11.71
C CYS A 178 12.29 -7.17 11.91
N ARG A 179 11.02 -7.59 12.10
CA ARG A 179 10.67 -9.02 12.17
C ARG A 179 10.97 -9.74 10.86
N MET A 180 10.56 -9.16 9.73
CA MET A 180 10.82 -9.69 8.39
C MET A 180 12.31 -9.85 8.11
N VAL A 181 13.11 -8.81 8.40
CA VAL A 181 14.58 -8.86 8.22
C VAL A 181 15.21 -9.92 9.13
N LYS A 182 14.82 -9.97 10.42
CA LYS A 182 15.36 -10.96 11.35
C LYS A 182 15.04 -12.39 10.92
N LYS A 183 13.79 -12.63 10.48
CA LYS A 183 13.34 -13.94 9.98
C LYS A 183 14.12 -14.39 8.74
N PHE A 184 14.36 -13.46 7.81
CA PHE A 184 15.16 -13.75 6.63
C PHE A 184 16.61 -14.08 7.02
N LEU A 185 17.24 -13.26 7.88
CA LEU A 185 18.62 -13.50 8.31
C LEU A 185 18.79 -14.81 9.11
N SER A 186 17.79 -15.22 9.90
CA SER A 186 17.83 -16.50 10.62
C SER A 186 17.70 -17.74 9.73
N ASN A 187 17.40 -17.60 8.44
CA ASN A 187 17.43 -18.74 7.51
C ASN A 187 18.84 -19.01 6.96
N PHE A 188 19.81 -18.14 7.23
CA PHE A 188 21.21 -18.25 6.77
C PHE A 188 22.19 -18.62 7.90
N TYR A 189 21.70 -18.75 9.14
CA TYR A 189 22.45 -19.16 10.34
C TYR A 189 21.71 -20.28 11.05
#